data_AF-A0A915ZR42-F1
#
_entry.id   AF-A0A915ZR42-F1
#
_cell.length_a   1.000
_cell.length_b   1.000
_cell.length_c   1.000
_cell.angle_alpha   90.00
_cell.angle_beta   90.00
_cell.angle_gamma   90.00
#
_symmetry.space_group_name_H-M   'P 1'
#
loop_
_entity.id
_entity.type
_entity.pdbx_description
1 polymer ?
#
loop_
_entity_poly.entity_id
_entity_poly.type
_entity_poly.pdbx_seq_one_letter_code
_entity_poly.pdbx_strand_id
1 'polypeptide(L)'
;MYLLLTGDSSALSNWSYLKNPPLAILTFSFSFLIVVYLMNLFIGLLNNAIEKDNNRVSYLMQKAEILAEIELFYLLPHQRRWEAWFPEVMYYYADVDKTREEVKRLIKDGQWDTNEFPEMKKDLFKKLNIKNNPADEIDMKLLLEKIKNIEKKL
;
A
#
# COMPACT_ATOMS: atom_id res chain seq x y z
N MET A 1 -31.87 10.35 -18.63
CA MET A 1 -31.05 11.24 -17.79
C MET A 1 -29.63 10.73 -17.62
N TYR A 2 -29.39 9.48 -17.18
CA TYR A 2 -28.02 8.92 -17.09
C TYR A 2 -27.24 8.97 -18.42
N LEU A 3 -27.89 8.62 -19.53
CA LEU A 3 -27.30 8.73 -20.88
C LEU A 3 -26.82 10.15 -21.22
N LEU A 4 -27.49 11.19 -20.71
CA LEU A 4 -27.07 12.58 -20.90
C LEU A 4 -25.78 12.91 -20.15
N LEU A 5 -25.51 12.23 -19.02
CA LEU A 5 -24.26 12.37 -18.27
C LEU A 5 -23.06 11.82 -19.04
N THR A 6 -23.27 10.79 -19.86
CA THR A 6 -22.24 10.18 -20.71
C THR A 6 -22.14 10.87 -22.08
N GLY A 7 -22.86 11.98 -22.30
CA GLY A 7 -22.87 12.73 -23.56
C GLY A 7 -23.81 12.17 -24.63
N ASP A 8 -24.63 11.16 -24.31
CA ASP A 8 -25.59 10.59 -25.24
C ASP A 8 -26.90 11.41 -25.28
N SER A 9 -27.04 12.16 -26.37
CA SER A 9 -28.20 13.00 -26.68
C SER A 9 -29.48 12.21 -26.99
N SER A 10 -29.41 10.89 -27.19
CA SER A 10 -30.58 10.01 -27.36
C SER A 10 -31.52 10.09 -26.15
N ALA A 11 -31.00 10.45 -24.98
CA ALA A 11 -31.78 10.74 -23.77
C ALA A 11 -32.85 11.83 -23.97
N LEU A 12 -32.65 12.73 -24.94
CA LEU A 12 -33.51 13.87 -25.24
C LEU A 12 -34.40 13.64 -26.47
N SER A 13 -34.23 12.52 -27.19
CA SER A 13 -34.92 12.27 -28.47
C SER A 13 -36.44 12.17 -28.34
N ASN A 14 -36.92 11.66 -27.19
CA ASN A 14 -38.35 11.50 -26.92
C ASN A 14 -39.03 12.77 -26.38
N TRP A 15 -38.27 13.86 -26.15
CA TRP A 15 -38.78 15.05 -25.49
C TRP A 15 -38.85 16.22 -26.47
N SER A 16 -40.04 16.83 -26.60
CA SER A 16 -40.22 18.06 -27.38
C SER A 16 -39.73 19.29 -26.61
N TYR A 17 -38.49 19.27 -26.10
CA TYR A 17 -37.92 20.37 -25.31
C TYR A 17 -37.79 21.66 -26.11
N LEU A 18 -37.64 21.57 -27.45
CA LEU A 18 -37.67 22.73 -28.36
C LEU A 18 -39.00 23.51 -28.33
N LYS A 19 -40.10 22.86 -27.90
CA LYS A 19 -41.42 23.51 -27.78
C LYS A 19 -41.73 24.00 -26.36
N ASN A 20 -40.86 23.73 -25.39
CA ASN A 20 -41.07 24.06 -23.98
C ASN A 20 -39.86 24.85 -23.43
N PRO A 21 -39.92 26.20 -23.43
CA PRO A 21 -38.79 27.04 -23.01
C PRO A 21 -38.19 26.69 -21.64
N PRO A 22 -38.98 26.37 -20.59
CA PRO A 22 -38.42 25.97 -19.29
C PRO A 22 -37.59 24.69 -19.37
N LEU A 23 -38.02 23.72 -20.18
CA LEU A 23 -37.34 22.43 -20.34
C LEU A 23 -36.02 22.59 -21.13
N ALA A 24 -36.01 23.48 -22.12
CA ALA A 24 -34.80 23.83 -22.85
C ALA A 24 -33.75 24.49 -21.93
N ILE A 25 -34.18 25.45 -21.11
CA ILE A 25 -33.29 26.13 -20.14
C ILE A 25 -32.73 25.13 -19.12
N LEU A 26 -33.58 24.24 -18.58
CA LEU A 26 -33.16 23.21 -17.62
C LEU A 26 -32.16 22.22 -18.24
N THR A 27 -32.37 21.81 -19.49
CA THR A 27 -31.47 20.87 -20.19
C THR A 27 -30.12 21.52 -20.45
N PHE A 28 -30.12 22.77 -20.92
CA PHE A 28 -28.90 23.52 -21.17
C PHE A 28 -28.09 23.76 -19.89
N SER A 29 -28.75 24.21 -18.81
CA SER A 29 -28.08 24.45 -17.53
C SER A 29 -27.54 23.17 -16.91
N PHE A 30 -28.29 22.07 -17.00
CA PHE A 30 -27.85 20.76 -16.54
C PHE A 30 -26.62 20.27 -17.31
N SER A 31 -26.66 20.29 -18.65
CA SER A 31 -25.50 19.87 -19.47
C SER A 31 -24.27 20.74 -19.20
N PHE A 32 -24.44 22.05 -19.08
CA PHE A 32 -23.35 22.97 -18.74
C PHE A 32 -22.72 22.63 -17.38
N LEU A 33 -23.54 22.42 -16.35
CA LEU A 33 -23.07 22.11 -15.00
C LEU A 33 -22.33 20.76 -14.95
N ILE A 34 -22.85 19.73 -15.62
CA ILE A 34 -22.20 18.41 -15.64
C ILE A 34 -20.84 18.48 -16.36
N VAL A 35 -20.81 19.06 -17.56
CA VAL A 35 -19.58 19.08 -18.38
C VAL A 35 -18.53 20.02 -17.80
N VAL A 36 -18.92 21.24 -17.40
CA VAL A 36 -17.94 22.26 -16.98
C VAL A 36 -17.58 22.12 -15.50
N TYR A 37 -18.53 21.84 -14.63
CA TYR A 37 -18.27 21.82 -13.19
C TYR A 37 -17.98 20.40 -12.70
N LEU A 38 -18.92 19.47 -12.93
CA LEU A 38 -18.86 18.16 -12.27
C LEU A 38 -17.73 17.28 -12.83
N MET A 39 -17.53 17.22 -14.14
CA MET A 39 -16.44 16.44 -14.73
C MET A 39 -15.06 16.98 -14.35
N ASN A 40 -14.87 18.30 -14.37
CA ASN A 40 -13.60 18.91 -13.99
C ASN A 40 -13.30 18.74 -12.49
N LEU A 41 -14.31 18.89 -11.64
CA LEU A 41 -14.20 18.60 -10.21
C LEU A 41 -13.86 17.12 -9.97
N PHE A 42 -14.55 16.21 -10.67
CA PHE A 42 -14.32 14.77 -10.53
C PHE A 42 -12.91 14.38 -10.96
N ILE A 43 -12.42 14.91 -12.09
CA ILE A 43 -11.03 14.71 -12.55
C ILE A 43 -10.04 15.22 -11.51
N GLY A 44 -10.26 16.41 -10.93
CA GLY A 44 -9.39 16.98 -9.90
C GLY A 44 -9.35 16.15 -8.62
N LEU A 45 -10.51 15.71 -8.12
CA LEU A 45 -10.61 14.84 -6.96
C LEU A 45 -9.98 13.47 -7.21
N LEU A 46 -10.23 12.89 -8.39
CA LEU A 46 -9.68 11.60 -8.79
C LEU A 46 -8.15 11.68 -8.91
N ASN A 47 -7.61 12.74 -9.50
CA ASN A 47 -6.17 12.95 -9.60
C ASN A 47 -5.51 13.02 -8.21
N ASN A 48 -6.12 13.75 -7.27
CA ASN A 48 -5.62 13.84 -5.89
C ASN A 48 -5.66 12.48 -5.17
N ALA A 49 -6.73 11.71 -5.36
CA ALA A 49 -6.81 10.36 -4.80
C ALA A 49 -5.77 9.41 -5.41
N ILE A 50 -5.59 9.43 -6.73
CA ILE A 50 -4.58 8.65 -7.44
C ILE A 50 -3.18 9.04 -6.96
N GLU A 51 -2.87 10.32 -6.83
CA GLU A 51 -1.55 10.77 -6.37
C GLU A 51 -1.23 10.26 -4.97
N LYS A 52 -2.22 10.22 -4.07
CA LYS A 52 -2.07 9.67 -2.72
C LYS A 52 -1.87 8.15 -2.71
N ASP A 53 -2.60 7.43 -3.56
CA ASP A 53 -2.66 5.96 -3.53
C ASP A 53 -1.75 5.28 -4.56
N ASN A 54 -1.11 6.03 -5.48
CA ASN A 54 -0.12 5.52 -6.43
C ASN A 54 1.23 5.21 -5.74
N ASN A 55 1.18 4.28 -4.80
CA ASN A 55 2.31 3.82 -4.03
C ASN A 55 2.69 2.40 -4.45
N ARG A 56 3.90 2.26 -4.99
CA ARG A 56 4.49 0.95 -5.34
C ARG A 56 4.53 -0.01 -4.16
N VAL A 57 4.70 0.47 -2.93
CA VAL A 57 4.72 -0.36 -1.73
C VAL A 57 3.34 -0.97 -1.49
N SER A 58 2.27 -0.17 -1.57
CA SER A 58 0.89 -0.66 -1.42
C SER A 58 0.55 -1.71 -2.48
N TYR A 59 0.97 -1.50 -3.73
CA TYR A 59 0.79 -2.47 -4.80
C TYR A 59 1.46 -3.82 -4.50
N LEU A 60 2.72 -3.79 -4.03
CA LEU A 60 3.46 -5.02 -3.69
C LEU A 60 2.85 -5.74 -2.49
N MET A 61 2.39 -4.99 -1.49
CA MET A 61 1.73 -5.54 -0.31
C MET A 61 0.42 -6.26 -0.69
N GLN A 62 -0.43 -5.61 -1.48
CA GLN A 62 -1.66 -6.24 -2.00
C GLN A 62 -1.37 -7.46 -2.87
N LYS A 63 -0.32 -7.38 -3.70
CA LYS A 63 0.11 -8.53 -4.52
C LYS A 63 0.52 -9.72 -3.64
N ALA A 64 1.26 -9.48 -2.57
CA ALA A 64 1.67 -10.53 -1.63
C ALA A 64 0.47 -11.12 -0.88
N GLU A 65 -0.47 -10.28 -0.45
CA GLU A 65 -1.71 -10.69 0.22
C GLU A 65 -2.56 -11.60 -0.68
N ILE A 66 -2.79 -11.20 -1.93
CA ILE A 66 -3.53 -12.01 -2.91
C ILE A 66 -2.81 -13.34 -3.19
N LEU A 67 -1.48 -13.33 -3.30
CA LEU A 67 -0.71 -14.57 -3.49
C LEU A 67 -0.84 -15.52 -2.31
N ALA A 68 -0.80 -15.00 -1.08
CA ALA A 68 -0.99 -15.80 0.13
C ALA A 68 -2.42 -16.38 0.21
N GLU A 69 -3.43 -15.60 -0.20
CA GLU A 69 -4.82 -16.08 -0.25
C GLU A 69 -4.99 -17.21 -1.27
N ILE A 70 -4.42 -17.04 -2.47
CA ILE A 70 -4.39 -18.10 -3.50
C ILE A 70 -3.71 -19.35 -2.96
N GLU A 71 -2.55 -19.19 -2.32
CA GLU A 71 -1.77 -20.31 -1.79
C GLU A 71 -2.52 -21.08 -0.69
N LEU A 72 -3.21 -20.36 0.20
CA LEU A 72 -3.90 -20.93 1.35
C LEU A 72 -5.21 -21.62 0.97
N PHE A 73 -6.01 -21.01 0.08
CA PHE A 73 -7.39 -21.44 -0.18
C PHE A 73 -7.61 -22.13 -1.52
N TYR A 74 -6.77 -21.89 -2.53
CA TYR A 74 -7.04 -22.32 -3.90
C TYR A 74 -6.05 -23.35 -4.46
N LEU A 75 -4.95 -23.64 -3.76
CA LEU A 75 -3.92 -24.58 -4.23
C LEU A 75 -3.80 -25.84 -3.36
N LEU A 76 -3.68 -26.99 -4.02
CA LEU A 76 -3.35 -28.25 -3.36
C LEU A 76 -1.84 -28.29 -2.99
N PRO A 77 -1.44 -29.08 -1.97
CA PRO A 77 -0.06 -29.12 -1.49
C PRO A 77 0.99 -29.41 -2.57
N HIS A 78 0.65 -30.20 -3.59
CA HIS A 78 1.56 -30.48 -4.71
C HIS A 78 1.74 -29.32 -5.69
N GLN A 79 0.73 -28.46 -5.89
CA GLN A 79 0.80 -27.29 -6.77
C GLN A 79 1.64 -26.17 -6.14
N ARG A 80 1.57 -26.04 -4.81
CA ARG A 80 2.41 -25.11 -4.04
C ARG A 80 3.91 -25.41 -4.16
N ARG A 81 4.27 -26.67 -4.38
CA ARG A 81 5.67 -27.11 -4.53
C ARG A 81 6.17 -27.08 -5.98
N TRP A 82 5.37 -26.59 -6.93
CA TRP A 82 5.83 -26.37 -8.30
C TRP A 82 6.53 -25.03 -8.41
N GLU A 83 7.87 -25.06 -8.40
CA GLU A 83 8.73 -23.87 -8.53
C GLU A 83 8.40 -23.02 -9.76
N ALA A 84 7.93 -23.64 -10.84
CA ALA A 84 7.53 -22.94 -12.06
C ALA A 84 6.32 -22.02 -11.87
N TRP A 85 5.46 -22.30 -10.89
CA TRP A 85 4.20 -21.57 -10.64
C TRP A 85 4.28 -20.71 -9.38
N PHE A 86 4.94 -21.22 -8.32
CA PHE A 86 5.15 -20.51 -7.07
C PHE A 86 6.62 -20.60 -6.66
N PRO A 87 7.37 -19.48 -6.72
CA PRO A 87 8.73 -19.46 -6.21
C PRO A 87 8.72 -19.55 -4.68
N GLU A 88 9.64 -20.32 -4.12
CA GLU A 88 9.81 -20.42 -2.66
C GLU A 88 10.23 -19.06 -2.05
N VAL A 89 10.93 -18.22 -2.82
CA VAL A 89 11.41 -16.91 -2.37
C VAL A 89 11.08 -15.85 -3.43
N MET A 90 10.54 -14.71 -2.99
CA MET A 90 10.32 -13.53 -3.83
C MET A 90 11.49 -12.56 -3.69
N TYR A 91 12.18 -12.27 -4.80
CA TYR A 91 13.24 -11.26 -4.83
C TYR A 91 12.66 -9.86 -5.03
N TYR A 92 13.09 -8.92 -4.18
CA TYR A 92 12.78 -7.51 -4.34
C TYR A 92 14.04 -6.65 -4.26
N TYR A 93 14.09 -5.61 -5.08
CA TYR A 93 15.16 -4.62 -5.04
C TYR A 93 14.84 -3.56 -4.01
N ALA A 94 15.68 -3.48 -2.98
CA ALA A 94 15.61 -2.43 -1.98
C ALA A 94 16.90 -1.59 -2.01
N ASP A 95 16.75 -0.29 -1.77
CA ASP A 95 17.87 0.63 -1.64
C ASP A 95 18.61 0.35 -0.33
N VAL A 96 19.91 0.09 -0.42
CA VAL A 96 20.74 -0.37 0.71
C VAL A 96 20.74 0.64 1.86
N ASP A 97 20.79 1.93 1.55
CA ASP A 97 20.88 2.98 2.57
C ASP A 97 19.51 3.19 3.24
N LYS A 98 18.43 3.28 2.47
CA LYS A 98 17.07 3.36 3.02
C LYS A 98 16.72 2.13 3.88
N THR A 99 17.07 0.93 3.41
CA THR A 99 16.86 -0.30 4.17
C THR A 99 17.65 -0.29 5.47
N ARG A 100 18.91 0.16 5.45
CA ARG A 100 19.73 0.28 6.66
C ARG A 100 19.11 1.23 7.69
N GLU A 101 18.63 2.39 7.26
CA GLU A 101 17.97 3.37 8.14
C GLU A 101 16.72 2.77 8.79
N GLU A 102 15.88 2.12 8.00
CA GLU A 102 14.62 1.56 8.47
C GLU A 102 14.82 0.40 9.45
N VAL A 103 15.77 -0.49 9.15
CA VAL A 103 16.18 -1.57 10.05
C VAL A 103 16.63 -1.01 11.41
N LYS A 104 17.46 0.04 11.42
CA LYS A 104 17.88 0.70 12.67
C LYS A 104 16.70 1.31 13.44
N ARG A 105 15.74 1.92 12.72
CA ARG A 105 14.52 2.50 13.32
C ARG A 105 13.68 1.42 14.00
N LEU A 106 13.38 0.33 13.30
CA LEU A 106 12.60 -0.81 13.82
C LEU A 106 13.23 -1.41 15.07
N ILE A 107 14.56 -1.50 15.11
CA ILE A 107 15.28 -2.04 16.27
C ILE A 107 15.21 -1.06 17.47
N LYS A 108 15.36 0.24 17.22
CA LYS A 108 15.20 1.27 18.25
C LYS A 108 13.78 1.27 18.84
N ASP A 109 12.78 1.06 18.00
CA ASP A 109 11.37 1.07 18.39
C ASP A 109 10.91 -0.26 19.00
N GLY A 110 11.79 -1.26 19.08
CA GLY A 110 11.48 -2.60 19.60
C GLY A 110 10.53 -3.42 18.72
N GLN A 111 10.28 -2.98 17.48
CA GLN A 111 9.39 -3.62 16.52
C GLN A 111 10.10 -4.63 15.62
N TRP A 112 11.42 -4.76 15.76
CA TRP A 112 12.18 -5.74 15.01
C TRP A 112 11.98 -7.14 15.59
N ASP A 113 11.20 -7.98 14.90
CA ASP A 113 11.03 -9.38 15.30
C ASP A 113 12.37 -10.14 15.23
N THR A 114 12.71 -10.80 16.33
CA THR A 114 13.95 -11.55 16.49
C THR A 114 13.78 -13.04 16.26
N ASN A 115 12.56 -13.55 16.17
CA ASN A 115 12.28 -14.98 16.25
C ASN A 115 12.14 -15.66 14.88
N GLU A 116 11.75 -14.91 13.85
CA GLU A 116 11.56 -15.43 12.49
C GLU A 116 12.83 -15.31 11.62
N PHE A 117 13.16 -16.37 10.89
CA PHE A 117 14.25 -16.44 9.89
C PHE A 117 15.62 -15.89 10.35
N PRO A 118 16.23 -16.47 11.41
CA PRO A 118 17.47 -15.96 12.01
C PRO A 118 18.67 -15.94 11.05
N GLU A 119 18.73 -16.88 10.09
CA GLU A 119 19.80 -16.96 9.10
C GLU A 119 19.72 -15.83 8.06
N MET A 120 18.54 -15.58 7.50
CA MET A 120 18.32 -14.50 6.53
C MET A 120 18.60 -13.13 7.17
N LYS A 121 18.25 -12.95 8.44
CA LYS A 121 18.55 -11.73 9.20
C LYS A 121 20.05 -11.50 9.34
N LYS A 122 20.83 -12.53 9.66
CA LYS A 122 22.29 -12.44 9.75
C LYS A 122 22.90 -12.02 8.41
N ASP A 123 22.43 -12.62 7.31
CA ASP A 123 22.89 -12.26 5.97
C ASP A 123 22.49 -10.82 5.59
N LEU A 124 21.27 -10.40 5.93
CA LEU A 124 20.81 -9.02 5.74
C LEU A 124 21.71 -8.03 6.48
N PHE A 125 22.00 -8.26 7.77
CA PHE A 125 22.86 -7.36 8.55
C PHE A 125 24.28 -7.29 7.99
N LYS A 126 24.82 -8.41 7.52
CA LYS A 126 26.11 -8.46 6.84
C LYS A 126 26.09 -7.63 5.55
N LYS A 127 25.07 -7.79 4.70
CA LYS A 127 24.91 -7.02 3.45
C LYS A 127 24.71 -5.53 3.72
N LEU A 128 23.95 -5.18 4.76
CA LEU A 128 23.72 -3.79 5.17
C LEU A 128 24.90 -3.20 5.95
N ASN A 129 25.96 -3.97 6.26
CA ASN A 129 27.09 -3.54 7.09
C ASN A 129 26.65 -2.95 8.44
N ILE A 130 25.62 -3.54 9.05
CA ILE A 130 25.15 -3.17 10.40
C ILE A 130 26.01 -3.96 11.38
N LYS A 131 26.98 -3.28 12.01
CA LYS A 131 27.82 -3.88 13.04
C LYS A 131 26.99 -4.12 14.29
N ASN A 132 26.87 -5.40 14.67
CA ASN A 132 26.14 -5.93 15.82
C ASN A 132 24.62 -5.74 15.72
N ASN A 133 23.87 -6.78 16.11
CA ASN A 133 22.44 -6.68 16.34
C ASN A 133 22.24 -5.59 17.41
N PRO A 134 21.65 -4.42 17.10
CA PRO A 134 21.41 -3.39 18.10
C PRO A 134 20.43 -3.89 19.17
N ALA A 135 19.71 -5.00 18.94
CA ALA A 135 19.00 -5.70 19.99
C ALA A 135 19.95 -6.24 21.07
N ASP A 136 21.16 -6.70 20.73
CA ASP A 136 22.17 -7.16 21.71
C ASP A 136 22.74 -5.98 22.51
N GLU A 137 22.88 -4.81 21.89
CA GLU A 137 23.35 -3.59 22.58
C GLU A 137 22.25 -2.98 23.46
N ILE A 138 20.99 -3.00 23.01
CA ILE A 138 19.82 -2.60 23.78
C ILE A 138 19.62 -3.56 24.96
N ASP A 139 19.71 -4.88 24.74
CA ASP A 139 19.57 -5.89 25.78
C ASP A 139 20.74 -5.81 26.78
N MET A 140 21.97 -5.53 26.32
CA MET A 140 23.09 -5.23 27.23
C MET A 140 22.90 -3.95 28.03
N LYS A 141 22.39 -2.87 27.43
CA LYS A 141 22.09 -1.63 28.17
C LYS A 141 21.02 -1.87 29.23
N LEU A 142 19.98 -2.63 28.90
CA LEU A 142 18.91 -3.01 29.82
C LEU A 142 19.41 -3.91 30.96
N LEU A 143 20.31 -4.86 30.66
CA LEU A 143 20.99 -5.71 31.64
C LEU A 143 21.88 -4.88 32.58
N LEU A 144 22.66 -3.92 32.05
CA LEU A 144 23.52 -3.03 32.85
C LEU A 144 22.70 -2.13 33.77
N GLU A 145 21.55 -1.65 33.31
CA GLU A 145 20.64 -0.82 34.11
C GLU A 145 19.99 -1.63 35.23
N LYS A 146 19.60 -2.88 34.96
CA LYS A 146 19.13 -3.83 35.98
C LYS A 146 20.21 -4.12 37.02
N ILE A 147 21.45 -4.38 36.61
CA ILE A 147 22.59 -4.62 37.52
C ILE A 147 22.84 -3.39 38.42
N LYS A 148 22.90 -2.19 37.84
CA LYS A 148 23.06 -0.95 38.62
C LYS A 148 21.96 -0.72 39.65
N ASN A 149 20.72 -1.10 39.32
CA ASN A 149 19.60 -0.99 40.25
C ASN A 149 19.64 -2.04 41.37
N ILE A 150 20.22 -3.21 41.12
CA ILE A 150 20.48 -4.22 42.15
C ILE A 150 21.61 -3.76 43.08
N GLU A 151 22.72 -3.25 42.52
CA GLU A 151 23.85 -2.73 43.29
C GLU A 151 23.46 -1.53 44.18
N LYS A 152 22.52 -0.68 43.74
CA LYS A 152 22.00 0.42 44.57
C LYS A 152 21.05 0.00 45.69
N LYS A 153 20.55 -1.25 45.66
CA LYS A 153 19.62 -1.79 46.67
C LYS A 153 20.32 -2.64 47.74
N LEU A 154 21.60 -2.92 47.57
CA LEU A 154 22.51 -3.49 48.56
C LEU A 154 23.22 -2.36 49.33
#